data_AF-A0A9D5EIW9-F1
#
_entry.id   AF-A0A9D5EIW9-F1
#
_cell.length_a   1.000
_cell.length_b   1.000
_cell.length_c   1.000
_cell.angle_alpha   90.00
_cell.angle_beta   90.00
_cell.angle_gamma   90.00
#
_symmetry.space_group_name_H-M   'P 1'
#
loop_
_entity.id
_entity.type
_entity.pdbx_description
1 polymer ?
#
loop_
_entity_poly.entity_id
_entity_poly.type
_entity_poly.pdbx_seq_one_letter_code
_entity_poly.pdbx_strand_id
1 'polypeptide(L)'
;MENTLHAIALWMHILGIALFVGPQFFLAFAWVPTSRGITDLPTRVQAMRTITRRFLWVGGIGLGLILVAGIYLIASWRSYYTVPEGAGFNSLWYGALFSAKMLILVVMLTLTGIHTFVVGPRQVDLMDQKARGGPVTDEQIAAVRKRSMMLSISGLVLTLVIMAFGVAMNTANFSLQEI
;
A
#
# COMPACT_ATOMS: atom_id res chain seq x y z
N MET A 1 21.19 -3.34 23.75
CA MET A 1 20.46 -2.20 23.14
C MET A 1 20.06 -2.49 21.69
N GLU A 2 20.91 -3.14 20.89
CA GLU A 2 20.62 -3.45 19.48
C GLU A 2 19.34 -4.27 19.26
N ASN A 3 19.12 -5.33 20.06
CA ASN A 3 17.89 -6.12 20.00
C ASN A 3 16.63 -5.30 20.30
N THR A 4 16.72 -4.34 21.22
CA THR A 4 15.62 -3.44 21.57
C THR A 4 15.30 -2.51 20.40
N LEU A 5 16.33 -1.92 19.76
CA LEU A 5 16.14 -1.05 18.60
C LEU A 5 15.57 -1.82 17.40
N HIS A 6 16.03 -3.05 17.17
CA HIS A 6 15.47 -3.92 16.14
C HIS A 6 13.98 -4.22 16.39
N ALA A 7 13.61 -4.57 17.62
CA ALA A 7 12.22 -4.80 17.99
C ALA A 7 11.34 -3.56 17.80
N ILE A 8 11.84 -2.38 18.19
CA ILE A 8 11.13 -1.10 17.98
C ILE A 8 10.97 -0.81 16.49
N ALA A 9 12.02 -0.98 15.68
CA ALA A 9 11.95 -0.77 14.24
C ALA A 9 10.97 -1.76 13.59
N LEU A 10 11.02 -3.05 13.95
CA LEU A 10 10.08 -4.04 13.44
C LEU A 10 8.63 -3.69 13.80
N TRP A 11 8.37 -3.32 15.06
CA TRP A 11 7.05 -2.87 15.50
C TRP A 11 6.58 -1.61 14.74
N MET A 12 7.43 -0.61 14.58
CA MET A 12 7.13 0.60 13.79
C MET A 12 6.83 0.26 12.32
N HIS A 13 7.57 -0.68 11.74
CA HIS A 13 7.34 -1.12 10.37
C HIS A 13 5.97 -1.80 10.23
N ILE A 14 5.60 -2.68 11.16
CA ILE A 14 4.29 -3.35 11.21
C ILE A 14 3.16 -2.33 11.43
N LEU A 15 3.34 -1.36 12.33
CA LEU A 15 2.39 -0.27 12.53
C LEU A 15 2.21 0.55 11.25
N GLY A 16 3.30 0.89 10.57
CA GLY A 16 3.27 1.58 9.29
C GLY A 16 2.50 0.80 8.23
N ILE A 17 2.70 -0.52 8.14
CA ILE A 17 1.92 -1.42 7.27
C ILE A 17 0.44 -1.35 7.64
N ALA A 18 0.08 -1.46 8.92
CA ALA A 18 -1.33 -1.39 9.33
C ALA A 18 -2.00 -0.06 8.93
N LEU A 19 -1.30 1.06 9.08
CA LEU A 19 -1.79 2.39 8.68
C LEU A 19 -1.86 2.58 7.16
N PHE A 20 -0.96 1.97 6.39
CA PHE A 20 -0.95 2.06 4.93
C PHE A 20 -1.99 1.13 4.28
N VAL A 21 -2.08 -0.11 4.77
CA VAL A 21 -2.89 -1.19 4.19
C VAL A 21 -4.33 -1.17 4.71
N GLY A 22 -4.54 -0.81 5.97
CA GLY A 22 -5.86 -0.76 6.60
C GLY A 22 -6.89 0.06 5.81
N PRO A 23 -6.58 1.30 5.38
CA PRO A 23 -7.46 2.09 4.54
C PRO A 23 -7.85 1.41 3.23
N GLN A 24 -6.93 0.67 2.59
CA GLN A 24 -7.20 -0.02 1.33
C GLN A 24 -8.25 -1.12 1.54
N PHE A 25 -8.10 -1.92 2.59
CA PHE A 25 -9.09 -2.94 2.96
C PHE A 25 -10.43 -2.32 3.29
N PHE A 26 -10.44 -1.29 4.14
CA PHE A 26 -11.68 -0.63 4.53
C PHE A 26 -12.41 -0.04 3.30
N LEU A 27 -11.69 0.62 2.40
CA LEU A 27 -12.28 1.19 1.19
C LEU A 27 -12.82 0.10 0.27
N ALA A 28 -12.03 -0.94 -0.01
CA ALA A 28 -12.40 -1.99 -0.97
C ALA A 28 -13.58 -2.84 -0.49
N PHE A 29 -13.60 -3.22 0.79
CA PHE A 29 -14.54 -4.23 1.31
C PHE A 29 -15.67 -3.67 2.16
N ALA A 30 -15.52 -2.48 2.76
CA ALA A 30 -16.55 -1.90 3.61
C ALA A 30 -17.16 -0.65 2.99
N TRP A 31 -16.37 0.42 2.81
CA TRP A 31 -16.91 1.72 2.42
C TRP A 31 -17.48 1.75 1.00
N VAL A 32 -16.75 1.25 -0.01
CA VAL A 32 -17.24 1.29 -1.40
C VAL A 32 -18.56 0.52 -1.55
N PRO A 33 -18.70 -0.73 -1.04
CA PRO A 33 -19.99 -1.43 -1.03
C PRO A 33 -21.09 -0.67 -0.28
N THR A 34 -20.85 -0.24 0.95
CA THR A 34 -21.86 0.43 1.79
C THR A 34 -22.30 1.78 1.21
N SER A 35 -21.38 2.54 0.61
CA SER A 35 -21.68 3.84 -0.01
C SER A 35 -22.72 3.74 -1.13
N ARG A 36 -22.93 2.55 -1.72
CA ARG A 36 -23.95 2.33 -2.76
C ARG A 36 -25.37 2.50 -2.23
N GLY A 37 -25.60 2.33 -0.92
CA GLY A 37 -26.88 2.59 -0.28
C GLY A 37 -27.21 4.07 -0.08
N ILE A 38 -26.24 4.98 -0.27
CA ILE A 38 -26.46 6.42 -0.20
C ILE A 38 -27.07 6.87 -1.54
N THR A 39 -28.38 7.10 -1.57
CA THR A 39 -29.14 7.50 -2.75
C THR A 39 -28.87 8.94 -3.18
N ASP A 40 -28.62 9.83 -2.21
CA ASP A 40 -28.21 11.21 -2.48
C ASP A 40 -26.77 11.28 -3.00
N LEU A 41 -26.62 11.54 -4.29
CA LEU A 41 -25.33 11.54 -4.97
C LEU A 41 -24.37 12.62 -4.45
N PRO A 42 -24.78 13.87 -4.21
CA PRO A 42 -23.94 14.89 -3.58
C PRO A 42 -23.37 14.46 -2.22
N THR A 43 -24.22 13.96 -1.31
CA THR A 43 -23.79 13.46 0.01
C THR A 43 -22.79 12.33 -0.13
N ARG A 44 -23.06 11.38 -1.04
CA ARG A 44 -22.15 10.25 -1.31
C ARG A 44 -20.78 10.72 -1.79
N VAL A 45 -20.73 11.68 -2.72
CA VAL A 45 -19.48 12.25 -3.24
C VAL A 45 -18.71 12.99 -2.16
N GLN A 46 -19.39 13.80 -1.34
CA GLN A 46 -18.78 14.54 -0.24
C GLN A 46 -18.19 13.61 0.83
N ALA A 47 -18.93 12.54 1.20
CA ALA A 47 -18.45 11.55 2.16
C ALA A 47 -17.21 10.81 1.61
N MET A 48 -17.23 10.42 0.33
CA MET A 48 -16.08 9.82 -0.33
C MET A 48 -14.85 10.73 -0.27
N ARG A 49 -14.97 12.00 -0.69
CA ARG A 49 -13.86 12.99 -0.64
C ARG A 49 -13.29 13.14 0.78
N THR A 50 -14.15 13.20 1.79
CA THR A 50 -13.74 13.40 3.18
C THR A 50 -12.94 12.21 3.70
N ILE A 51 -13.45 10.99 3.49
CA ILE A 51 -12.81 9.75 3.92
C ILE A 51 -11.49 9.53 3.19
N THR A 52 -11.47 9.68 1.86
CA THR A 52 -10.24 9.45 1.07
C THR A 52 -9.16 10.47 1.40
N ARG A 53 -9.51 11.72 1.69
CA ARG A 53 -8.53 12.73 2.13
C ARG A 53 -7.91 12.37 3.49
N ARG A 54 -8.72 11.88 4.43
CA ARG A 54 -8.21 11.44 5.74
C ARG A 54 -7.27 10.24 5.58
N PHE A 55 -7.65 9.28 4.75
CA PHE A 55 -6.81 8.11 4.50
C PHE A 55 -5.55 8.39 3.69
N LEU A 56 -5.55 9.43 2.84
CA LEU A 56 -4.31 9.89 2.20
C LEU A 56 -3.27 10.30 3.25
N TRP A 57 -3.68 11.05 4.27
CA TRP A 57 -2.80 11.44 5.38
C TRP A 57 -2.37 10.23 6.23
N VAL A 58 -3.31 9.36 6.61
CA VAL A 58 -3.01 8.16 7.40
C VAL A 58 -2.05 7.23 6.65
N GLY A 59 -2.32 7.00 5.37
CA GLY A 59 -1.45 6.19 4.50
C GLY A 59 -0.09 6.82 4.29
N GLY A 60 -0.01 8.15 4.12
CA GLY A 60 1.27 8.86 4.02
C GLY A 60 2.12 8.73 5.28
N ILE A 61 1.53 8.87 6.46
CA ILE A 61 2.21 8.63 7.74
C ILE A 61 2.66 7.17 7.85
N GLY A 62 1.79 6.23 7.49
CA GLY A 62 2.11 4.80 7.46
C GLY A 62 3.30 4.50 6.56
N LEU A 63 3.32 5.04 5.34
CA LEU A 63 4.43 4.90 4.40
C LEU A 63 5.74 5.49 4.96
N GLY A 64 5.67 6.65 5.64
CA GLY A 64 6.82 7.23 6.33
C GLY A 64 7.40 6.28 7.39
N LEU A 65 6.55 5.70 8.24
CA LEU A 65 6.97 4.71 9.24
C LEU A 65 7.59 3.47 8.60
N ILE A 66 6.97 2.92 7.54
CA ILE A 66 7.49 1.78 6.79
C ILE A 66 8.91 2.07 6.28
N LEU A 67 9.13 3.23 5.66
CA LEU A 67 10.41 3.57 5.07
C LEU A 67 11.49 3.78 6.13
N VAL A 68 11.23 4.60 7.16
CA VAL A 68 12.20 4.89 8.23
C VAL A 68 12.60 3.60 8.96
N ALA A 69 11.62 2.80 9.37
CA ALA A 69 11.89 1.54 10.03
C ALA A 69 12.56 0.52 9.09
N GLY A 70 12.12 0.46 7.83
CA GLY A 70 12.65 -0.44 6.83
C GLY A 70 14.12 -0.18 6.53
N ILE A 71 14.53 1.09 6.47
CA ILE A 71 15.94 1.50 6.30
C ILE A 71 16.79 0.98 7.47
N TYR A 72 16.32 1.13 8.72
CA TYR A 72 17.05 0.58 9.87
C TYR A 72 17.14 -0.94 9.83
N LEU A 73 16.03 -1.63 9.52
CA LEU A 73 15.98 -3.09 9.45
C LEU A 73 16.93 -3.64 8.38
N ILE A 74 16.97 -3.02 7.20
CA ILE A 74 17.90 -3.44 6.14
C ILE A 74 19.34 -3.01 6.42
N ALA A 75 19.59 -1.93 7.15
CA ALA A 75 20.95 -1.53 7.51
C ALA A 75 21.55 -2.47 8.58
N SER A 76 20.72 -2.97 9.50
CA SER A 76 21.13 -3.81 10.63
C SER A 76 20.97 -5.32 10.41
N TRP A 77 20.45 -5.76 9.27
CA TRP A 77 20.10 -7.16 9.04
C TRP A 77 21.28 -8.12 9.28
N ARG A 78 22.48 -7.77 8.80
CA ARG A 78 23.66 -8.63 8.84
C ARG A 78 24.12 -8.89 10.27
N SER A 79 24.19 -7.83 11.08
CA SER A 79 24.55 -7.94 12.49
C SER A 79 23.47 -8.67 13.28
N TYR A 80 22.20 -8.36 13.03
CA TYR A 80 21.07 -9.01 13.73
C TYR A 80 21.00 -10.52 13.48
N TYR A 81 21.19 -10.96 12.24
CA TYR A 81 21.17 -12.38 11.87
C TYR A 81 22.54 -13.06 11.95
N THR A 82 23.57 -12.38 12.46
CA THR A 82 24.95 -12.92 12.57
C THR A 82 25.52 -13.45 11.24
N VAL A 83 25.16 -12.80 10.13
CA VAL A 83 25.58 -13.21 8.78
C VAL A 83 27.05 -12.83 8.54
N PRO A 84 27.93 -13.76 8.12
CA PRO A 84 29.36 -13.48 7.93
C PRO A 84 29.64 -12.40 6.87
N GLU A 85 30.67 -11.58 7.05
CA GLU A 85 31.08 -10.49 6.13
C GLU A 85 31.37 -10.92 4.68
N GLY A 86 31.69 -12.20 4.44
CA GLY A 86 31.88 -12.72 3.08
C GLY A 86 30.60 -13.07 2.32
N ALA A 87 29.45 -13.22 2.99
CA ALA A 87 28.21 -13.64 2.33
C ALA A 87 27.60 -12.49 1.50
N GLY A 88 27.44 -12.70 0.20
CA GLY A 88 26.81 -11.74 -0.70
C GLY A 88 25.35 -11.45 -0.32
N PHE A 89 24.88 -10.23 -0.55
CA PHE A 89 23.49 -9.89 -0.23
C PHE A 89 22.49 -10.76 -1.00
N ASN A 90 22.65 -10.83 -2.33
CA ASN A 90 21.79 -11.62 -3.22
C ASN A 90 22.25 -13.07 -3.41
N SER A 91 23.29 -13.53 -2.70
CA SER A 91 23.61 -14.96 -2.65
C SER A 91 22.73 -15.70 -1.64
N LEU A 92 21.99 -14.96 -0.80
CA LEU A 92 21.01 -15.49 0.14
C LEU A 92 19.59 -15.17 -0.35
N TRP A 93 18.64 -16.05 -0.02
CA TRP A 93 17.21 -15.79 -0.26
C TRP A 93 16.74 -14.46 0.33
N TYR A 94 17.31 -14.04 1.46
CA TYR A 94 17.02 -12.76 2.12
C TYR A 94 17.18 -11.58 1.16
N GLY A 95 18.32 -11.48 0.46
CA GLY A 95 18.57 -10.36 -0.44
C GLY A 95 17.79 -10.46 -1.75
N ALA A 96 17.59 -11.67 -2.28
CA ALA A 96 16.76 -11.87 -3.47
C ALA A 96 15.29 -11.47 -3.20
N LEU A 97 14.73 -11.89 -2.07
CA LEU A 97 13.38 -11.51 -1.63
C LEU A 97 13.26 -10.02 -1.39
N PHE A 98 14.25 -9.39 -0.75
CA PHE A 98 14.27 -7.94 -0.57
C PHE A 98 14.30 -7.21 -1.91
N SER A 99 15.19 -7.60 -2.83
CA SER A 99 15.32 -6.98 -4.15
C SER A 99 14.02 -7.08 -4.95
N ALA A 100 13.41 -8.28 -4.98
CA ALA A 100 12.12 -8.48 -5.62
C ALA A 100 11.00 -7.66 -4.94
N LYS A 101 10.99 -7.60 -3.60
CA LYS A 101 10.06 -6.76 -2.81
C LYS A 101 10.18 -5.29 -3.20
N MET A 102 11.40 -4.77 -3.33
CA MET A 102 11.63 -3.37 -3.68
C MET A 102 11.19 -3.04 -5.11
N LEU A 103 11.39 -3.96 -6.05
CA LEU A 103 10.86 -3.81 -7.42
C LEU A 103 9.32 -3.74 -7.41
N ILE A 104 8.67 -4.67 -6.70
CA ILE A 104 7.20 -4.70 -6.57
C ILE A 104 6.70 -3.44 -5.86
N LEU A 105 7.42 -2.95 -4.84
CA LEU A 105 7.11 -1.70 -4.15
C LEU A 105 7.08 -0.51 -5.10
N VAL A 106 8.06 -0.35 -5.99
CA VAL A 106 8.10 0.74 -6.98
C VAL A 106 6.89 0.66 -7.92
N VAL A 107 6.55 -0.54 -8.40
CA VAL A 107 5.37 -0.75 -9.26
C VAL A 107 4.09 -0.39 -8.49
N MET A 108 3.94 -0.87 -7.27
CA MET A 108 2.78 -0.61 -6.42
C MET A 108 2.61 0.88 -6.11
N LEU A 109 3.70 1.59 -5.78
CA LEU A 109 3.67 3.03 -5.53
C LEU A 109 3.29 3.82 -6.78
N THR A 110 3.76 3.38 -7.95
CA THR A 110 3.40 3.99 -9.24
C THR A 110 1.90 3.82 -9.53
N LEU A 111 1.37 2.61 -9.38
CA LEU A 111 -0.07 2.34 -9.56
C LEU A 111 -0.92 3.11 -8.56
N THR A 112 -0.48 3.16 -7.29
CA THR A 112 -1.15 3.92 -6.23
C THR A 112 -1.12 5.42 -6.54
N GLY A 113 0.02 5.96 -6.98
CA GLY A 113 0.13 7.36 -7.39
C GLY A 113 -0.80 7.70 -8.56
N ILE A 114 -0.82 6.87 -9.61
CA ILE A 114 -1.76 7.03 -10.74
C ILE A 114 -3.21 6.99 -10.26
N HIS A 115 -3.54 6.04 -9.37
CA HIS A 115 -4.87 5.93 -8.80
C HIS A 115 -5.25 7.19 -8.01
N THR A 116 -4.38 7.63 -7.10
CA THR A 116 -4.64 8.73 -6.17
C THR A 116 -4.69 10.09 -6.84
N PHE A 117 -3.79 10.36 -7.79
CA PHE A 117 -3.63 11.70 -8.36
C PHE A 117 -4.26 11.87 -9.74
N VAL A 118 -4.56 10.78 -10.46
CA VAL A 118 -5.10 10.87 -11.82
C VAL A 118 -6.50 10.26 -11.91
N VAL A 119 -6.67 8.99 -11.52
CA VAL A 119 -7.93 8.27 -11.76
C VAL A 119 -9.00 8.61 -10.72
N GLY A 120 -8.62 8.72 -9.45
CA GLY A 120 -9.52 9.07 -8.34
C GLY A 120 -10.18 10.44 -8.51
N PRO A 121 -9.40 11.53 -8.72
CA PRO A 121 -9.96 12.85 -8.96
C PRO A 121 -10.90 12.87 -10.16
N ARG A 122 -10.50 12.26 -11.29
CA ARG A 122 -11.33 12.16 -12.49
C ARG A 122 -12.67 11.45 -12.23
N GLN A 123 -12.68 10.40 -11.41
CA GLN A 123 -13.93 9.71 -11.06
C GLN A 123 -14.87 10.64 -10.29
N VAL A 124 -14.32 11.34 -9.29
CA VAL A 124 -15.06 12.25 -8.42
C VAL A 124 -15.60 13.44 -9.22
N ASP A 125 -14.83 14.00 -10.15
CA ASP A 125 -15.23 15.12 -10.99
C ASP A 125 -16.36 14.76 -11.95
N LEU A 126 -16.32 13.55 -12.55
CA LEU A 126 -17.42 13.06 -13.39
C LEU A 126 -18.71 12.85 -12.58
N MET A 127 -18.60 12.36 -11.34
CA MET A 127 -19.75 12.21 -10.45
C MET A 127 -20.35 13.57 -10.04
N ASP A 128 -19.50 14.57 -9.75
CA ASP A 128 -19.93 15.94 -9.42
C ASP A 128 -20.58 16.63 -10.63
N GLN A 129 -20.01 16.49 -11.84
CA GLN A 129 -20.61 17.00 -13.07
C GLN A 129 -22.00 16.39 -13.32
N LYS A 130 -22.15 15.07 -13.15
CA LYS A 130 -23.46 14.41 -13.28
C LYS A 130 -24.45 14.91 -12.22
N ALA A 131 -24.01 15.09 -10.98
CA ALA A 131 -24.86 15.59 -9.90
C ALA A 131 -25.40 17.00 -10.18
N ARG A 132 -24.68 17.81 -10.97
CA ARG A 132 -25.08 19.16 -11.39
C ARG A 132 -25.87 19.19 -12.72
N GLY A 133 -26.24 18.03 -13.26
CA GLY A 133 -26.97 17.94 -14.54
C GLY A 133 -26.10 18.13 -15.79
N GLY A 134 -24.78 17.97 -15.68
CA GLY A 134 -23.86 18.06 -16.82
C GLY A 134 -23.99 16.89 -17.81
N PRO A 135 -23.41 17.01 -19.03
CA PRO A 135 -23.56 16.04 -20.11
C PRO A 135 -22.63 14.81 -19.93
N VAL A 136 -22.74 14.12 -18.80
CA VAL A 136 -21.96 12.92 -18.47
C VAL A 136 -22.83 11.68 -18.60
N THR A 137 -22.38 10.74 -19.43
CA THR A 137 -23.05 9.46 -19.66
C THR A 137 -22.74 8.46 -18.55
N ASP A 138 -23.63 7.48 -18.37
CA ASP A 138 -23.43 6.39 -17.41
C ASP A 138 -22.27 5.49 -17.80
N GLU A 139 -22.04 5.30 -19.10
CA GLU A 139 -20.92 4.55 -19.64
C GLU A 139 -19.56 5.18 -19.25
N GLN A 140 -19.45 6.51 -19.31
CA GLN A 140 -18.23 7.22 -18.93
C GLN A 140 -17.90 7.02 -17.44
N ILE A 141 -18.90 7.13 -16.56
CA ILE A 141 -18.73 6.92 -15.12
C ILE A 141 -18.38 5.45 -14.83
N ALA A 142 -19.05 4.51 -15.48
CA ALA A 142 -18.80 3.08 -15.32
C ALA A 142 -17.37 2.70 -15.75
N ALA A 143 -16.88 3.25 -16.86
CA ALA A 143 -15.52 3.00 -17.36
C ALA A 143 -14.45 3.49 -16.39
N VAL A 144 -14.58 4.72 -15.88
CA VAL A 144 -13.62 5.28 -14.90
C VAL A 144 -13.69 4.52 -13.58
N ARG A 145 -14.89 4.16 -13.10
CA ARG A 145 -15.06 3.33 -11.91
C ARG A 145 -14.37 1.97 -12.05
N LYS A 146 -14.48 1.32 -13.22
CA LYS A 146 -13.81 0.03 -13.48
C LYS A 146 -12.29 0.18 -13.42
N ARG A 147 -11.73 1.22 -14.04
CA ARG A 147 -10.27 1.52 -13.99
C ARG A 147 -9.80 1.82 -12.56
N SER A 148 -10.57 2.62 -11.83
CA SER A 148 -10.32 2.96 -10.43
C SER A 148 -10.27 1.71 -9.55
N MET A 149 -11.26 0.83 -9.68
CA MET A 149 -11.32 -0.45 -8.97
C MET A 149 -10.16 -1.37 -9.33
N MET A 150 -9.83 -1.50 -10.64
CA MET A 150 -8.70 -2.31 -11.09
C MET A 150 -7.39 -1.83 -10.46
N LEU A 151 -7.09 -0.53 -10.52
CA LEU A 151 -5.88 0.03 -9.92
C LEU A 151 -5.84 -0.16 -8.40
N SER A 152 -6.97 0.05 -7.72
CA SER A 152 -7.06 -0.12 -6.26
C SER A 152 -6.83 -1.57 -5.83
N ILE A 153 -7.47 -2.53 -6.51
CA ILE A 153 -7.31 -3.96 -6.22
C ILE A 153 -5.91 -4.44 -6.59
N SER A 154 -5.35 -4.02 -7.73
CA SER A 154 -3.97 -4.34 -8.09
C SER A 154 -2.99 -3.79 -7.05
N GLY A 155 -3.17 -2.54 -6.60
CA GLY A 155 -2.35 -1.95 -5.54
C GLY A 155 -2.42 -2.75 -4.23
N LEU A 156 -3.62 -3.17 -3.82
CA LEU A 156 -3.82 -4.00 -2.64
C LEU A 156 -3.14 -5.37 -2.78
N VAL A 157 -3.31 -6.06 -3.91
CA VAL A 157 -2.69 -7.37 -4.15
C VAL A 157 -1.16 -7.27 -4.11
N LEU A 158 -0.57 -6.28 -4.79
CA LEU A 158 0.88 -6.07 -4.75
C LEU A 158 1.37 -5.78 -3.33
N THR A 159 0.60 -5.01 -2.56
CA THR A 159 0.91 -4.73 -1.16
C THR A 159 0.90 -6.00 -0.30
N LEU A 160 -0.06 -6.91 -0.52
CA LEU A 160 -0.10 -8.21 0.16
C LEU A 160 1.09 -9.11 -0.25
N VAL A 161 1.50 -9.09 -1.52
CA VAL A 161 2.69 -9.81 -1.98
C VAL A 161 3.96 -9.25 -1.30
N ILE A 162 4.09 -7.93 -1.20
CA ILE A 162 5.19 -7.25 -0.48
C ILE A 162 5.22 -7.66 1.00
N MET A 163 4.04 -7.80 1.64
CA MET A 163 3.94 -8.28 3.02
C MET A 163 4.38 -9.73 3.14
N ALA A 164 3.95 -10.62 2.22
CA ALA A 164 4.38 -12.01 2.19
C ALA A 164 5.90 -12.14 2.05
N PHE A 165 6.53 -11.32 1.21
CA PHE A 165 8.00 -11.27 1.11
C PHE A 165 8.64 -10.78 2.42
N GLY A 166 8.02 -9.80 3.10
CA GLY A 166 8.48 -9.36 4.42
C GLY A 166 8.44 -10.47 5.48
N VAL A 167 7.40 -11.30 5.48
CA VAL A 167 7.30 -12.47 6.36
C VAL A 167 8.35 -13.53 6.01
N ALA A 168 8.51 -13.84 4.73
CA ALA A 168 9.50 -14.79 4.25
C ALA A 168 10.93 -14.37 4.63
N MET A 169 11.27 -13.08 4.49
CA MET A 169 12.55 -12.52 4.91
C MET A 169 12.82 -12.67 6.41
N ASN A 170 11.79 -12.51 7.25
CA ASN A 170 11.92 -12.64 8.71
C ASN A 170 11.95 -14.11 9.18
N THR A 171 11.75 -15.07 8.29
CA THR A 171 11.83 -16.51 8.59
C THR A 171 13.27 -16.99 8.38
N ALA A 172 14.14 -16.80 9.37
CA ALA A 172 15.59 -16.99 9.26
C ALA A 172 16.02 -18.36 8.68
N ASN A 173 15.36 -19.44 9.09
CA ASN A 173 15.66 -20.81 8.60
C ASN A 173 15.47 -20.96 7.09
N PHE A 174 14.63 -20.12 6.47
CA PHE A 174 14.41 -20.08 5.03
C PHE A 174 15.25 -18.98 4.37
N SER A 175 15.18 -17.75 4.88
CA SER A 175 15.77 -16.58 4.22
C SER A 175 17.29 -16.54 4.24
N LEU A 176 17.95 -17.19 5.20
CA LEU A 176 19.42 -17.21 5.30
C LEU A 176 20.07 -18.38 4.56
N GLN A 177 19.30 -19.16 3.81
CA GLN A 177 19.84 -20.20 2.92
C GLN A 177 20.47 -19.57 1.66
N GLU A 178 21.53 -20.20 1.16
CA GLU A 178 22.15 -19.84 -0.13
C GLU A 178 21.22 -20.21 -1.30
N ILE A 179 21.37 -19.48 -2.41
CA ILE A 179 20.66 -19.70 -3.68
C ILE A 179 21.53 -20.53 -4.63
#